data_AF-A0A258JYG5-F1
#
_entry.id   AF-A0A258JYG5-F1
#
_cell.length_a   1.000
_cell.length_b   1.000
_cell.length_c   1.000
_cell.angle_alpha   90.00
_cell.angle_beta   90.00
_cell.angle_gamma   90.00
#
_symmetry.space_group_name_H-M   'P 1'
#
loop_
_entity.id
_entity.type
_entity.pdbx_description
1 polymer ?
#
loop_
_entity_poly.entity_id
_entity_poly.type
_entity_poly.pdbx_seq_one_letter_code
_entity_poly.pdbx_strand_id
1 'polypeptide(L)'
;MTYEEVFTINITNVCELVASVSSQTNIACYGGSTGSATITVSGGSPSYTYSWSPSGGTAATAMGLTAGNYTCSVTDANGCTTTRLVTITQPPALVASVSSQTNIACYGGSTGSATITVSGGSPTYTYAWSPSGGTAATAAGLTAGNYTCTVTDTNGCTATQTVTITQPPSISISSSSQTNIACFGGSNGSASVGTPTGGAGSYTYS
;
A
#
# COMPACT_ATOMS: atom_id res chain seq x y z
N MET A 1 87.16 -9.10 14.69
CA MET A 1 86.07 -9.39 13.75
C MET A 1 84.92 -9.95 14.54
N THR A 2 83.87 -9.14 14.74
CA THR A 2 82.52 -9.63 15.05
C THR A 2 81.58 -8.60 14.45
N TYR A 3 80.98 -8.92 13.30
CA TYR A 3 79.89 -8.17 12.73
C TYR A 3 78.62 -8.64 13.44
N GLU A 4 77.95 -7.74 14.14
CA GLU A 4 76.61 -7.99 14.66
C GLU A 4 75.64 -7.57 13.56
N GLU A 5 75.08 -8.54 12.84
CA GLU A 5 73.95 -8.27 11.95
C GLU A 5 72.72 -7.99 12.81
N VAL A 6 72.39 -6.72 12.98
CA VAL A 6 71.09 -6.30 13.49
C VAL A 6 70.06 -6.56 12.38
N PHE A 7 69.51 -7.78 12.36
CA PHE A 7 68.39 -8.12 11.49
C PHE A 7 67.14 -7.40 12.01
N THR A 8 66.85 -6.24 11.43
CA THR A 8 65.62 -5.52 11.74
C THR A 8 64.47 -6.27 11.07
N ILE A 9 63.76 -7.12 11.81
CA ILE A 9 62.49 -7.69 11.34
C ILE A 9 61.48 -6.54 11.34
N ASN A 10 61.25 -5.93 10.17
CA ASN A 10 60.04 -5.15 9.96
C ASN A 10 58.84 -6.10 10.00
N ILE A 11 58.34 -6.40 11.20
CA ILE A 11 57.01 -6.99 11.35
C ILE A 11 56.01 -5.87 11.04
N THR A 12 55.82 -5.55 9.78
CA THR A 12 54.57 -4.91 9.32
C THR A 12 53.49 -5.99 9.33
N ASN A 13 53.14 -6.49 10.52
CA ASN A 13 51.83 -7.10 10.74
C ASN A 13 50.81 -5.94 10.77
N VAL A 14 50.63 -5.34 9.60
CA VAL A 14 49.65 -4.28 9.38
C VAL A 14 48.33 -5.01 9.16
N CYS A 15 47.69 -5.32 10.27
CA CYS A 15 46.32 -5.80 10.37
C CYS A 15 45.34 -4.64 10.09
N GLU A 16 45.63 -3.80 9.10
CA GLU A 16 44.79 -2.66 8.73
C GLU A 16 43.85 -3.12 7.62
N LEU A 17 42.70 -3.63 8.04
CA LEU A 17 41.63 -4.07 7.16
C LEU A 17 40.51 -3.03 7.19
N VAL A 18 40.25 -2.39 6.06
CA VAL A 18 39.20 -1.37 5.93
C VAL A 18 38.09 -1.91 5.06
N ALA A 19 36.89 -2.05 5.64
CA ALA A 19 35.67 -2.41 4.92
C ALA A 19 34.80 -1.18 4.66
N SER A 20 34.28 -1.07 3.44
CA SER A 20 33.38 0.01 3.02
C SER A 20 32.23 -0.53 2.18
N VAL A 21 31.10 0.17 2.19
CA VAL A 21 29.93 -0.18 1.37
C VAL A 21 30.16 0.36 -0.04
N SER A 22 30.27 -0.53 -1.04
CA SER A 22 30.45 -0.14 -2.44
C SER A 22 29.15 0.02 -3.20
N SER A 23 28.11 -0.72 -2.81
CA SER A 23 26.76 -0.55 -3.33
C SER A 23 25.72 -0.95 -2.29
N GLN A 24 24.57 -0.30 -2.35
CA GLN A 24 23.43 -0.57 -1.47
C GLN A 24 22.13 -0.28 -2.21
N THR A 25 21.17 -1.19 -2.06
CA THR A 25 19.79 -1.05 -2.54
C THR A 25 18.84 -1.14 -1.37
N ASN A 26 18.04 -0.08 -1.16
CA ASN A 26 16.96 -0.07 -0.19
C ASN A 26 15.68 -0.68 -0.78
N ILE A 27 14.74 -1.02 0.09
CA ILE A 27 13.49 -1.67 -0.32
C ILE A 27 12.49 -0.62 -0.78
N ALA A 28 11.87 -0.87 -1.92
CA ALA A 28 10.94 0.06 -2.56
C ALA A 28 9.53 0.04 -1.95
N CYS A 29 9.08 -1.11 -1.44
CA CYS A 29 7.76 -1.30 -0.82
C CYS A 29 7.87 -1.81 0.62
N TYR A 30 7.05 -1.27 1.51
CA TYR A 30 6.97 -1.72 2.90
C TYR A 30 6.83 -3.25 3.01
N GLY A 31 7.69 -3.89 3.80
CA GLY A 31 7.65 -5.33 4.04
C GLY A 31 8.28 -6.19 2.94
N GLY A 32 8.87 -5.58 1.90
CA GLY A 32 9.61 -6.30 0.88
C GLY A 32 10.95 -6.84 1.38
N SER A 33 11.55 -7.74 0.59
CA SER A 33 12.87 -8.34 0.84
C SER A 33 13.83 -8.13 -0.34
N THR A 34 13.69 -7.03 -1.07
CA THR A 34 14.51 -6.74 -2.26
C THR A 34 15.81 -6.00 -1.95
N GLY A 35 16.12 -5.75 -0.67
CA GLY A 35 17.31 -5.03 -0.27
C GLY A 35 18.59 -5.80 -0.60
N SER A 36 19.67 -5.05 -0.87
CA SER A 36 20.99 -5.62 -1.09
C SER A 36 22.11 -4.68 -0.63
N ALA A 37 23.27 -5.26 -0.34
CA ALA A 37 24.46 -4.52 0.04
C ALA A 37 25.72 -5.26 -0.42
N THR A 38 26.71 -4.51 -0.91
CA THR A 38 28.02 -5.05 -1.27
C THR A 38 29.10 -4.36 -0.47
N ILE A 39 30.00 -5.15 0.12
CA ILE A 39 31.18 -4.66 0.82
C ILE A 39 32.40 -4.80 -0.08
N THR A 40 33.24 -3.77 -0.06
CA THR A 40 34.60 -3.81 -0.60
C THR A 40 35.59 -3.61 0.52
N VAL A 41 36.77 -4.19 0.33
CA VAL A 41 37.78 -4.32 1.37
C VAL A 41 39.11 -3.85 0.81
N SER A 42 39.88 -3.14 1.62
CA SER A 42 41.24 -2.71 1.30
C SER A 42 42.17 -2.97 2.48
N GLY A 43 43.46 -3.20 2.18
CA GLY A 43 44.46 -3.62 3.17
C GLY A 43 44.36 -5.10 3.56
N GLY A 44 45.07 -5.49 4.62
CA GLY A 44 45.20 -6.88 5.06
C GLY A 44 45.84 -7.81 4.01
N SER A 45 45.75 -9.12 4.27
CA SER A 45 46.26 -10.19 3.39
C SER A 45 45.17 -10.73 2.46
N PRO A 46 45.42 -10.85 1.14
CA PRO A 46 44.43 -11.32 0.17
C PRO A 46 43.85 -12.70 0.53
N SER A 47 42.62 -12.95 0.09
CA SER A 47 41.72 -14.06 0.49
C SER A 47 40.84 -13.69 1.68
N TYR A 48 39.84 -12.87 1.39
CA TYR A 48 38.87 -12.40 2.37
C TYR A 48 37.68 -13.37 2.46
N THR A 49 37.22 -13.62 3.68
CA THR A 49 35.96 -14.30 3.98
C THR A 49 34.96 -13.31 4.55
N TYR A 50 33.68 -13.50 4.26
CA TYR A 50 32.61 -12.62 4.69
C TYR A 50 31.62 -13.40 5.54
N SER A 51 30.99 -12.73 6.50
CA SER A 51 29.89 -13.25 7.28
C SER A 51 28.92 -12.14 7.61
N TRP A 52 27.66 -12.30 7.19
CA TRP A 52 26.61 -11.32 7.44
C TRP A 52 25.70 -11.75 8.58
N SER A 53 25.42 -10.83 9.49
CA SER A 53 24.46 -10.98 10.58
C SER A 53 23.40 -9.87 10.52
N PRO A 54 22.11 -10.15 10.78
CA PRO A 54 21.54 -11.43 11.19
C PRO A 54 21.37 -12.46 10.06
N SER A 55 21.47 -12.04 8.80
CA SER A 55 21.42 -12.89 7.61
C SER A 55 22.17 -12.20 6.45
N GLY A 56 22.39 -12.90 5.33
CA GLY A 56 23.08 -12.35 4.14
C GLY A 56 24.18 -13.24 3.55
N GLY A 57 24.50 -14.36 4.22
CA GLY A 57 25.43 -15.38 3.71
C GLY A 57 26.90 -15.03 3.93
N THR A 58 27.77 -15.59 3.08
CA THR A 58 29.24 -15.52 3.21
C THR A 58 29.93 -14.88 2.01
N ALA A 59 29.16 -14.25 1.11
CA ALA A 59 29.68 -13.51 -0.03
C ALA A 59 29.88 -12.03 0.32
N ALA A 60 30.67 -11.32 -0.49
CA ALA A 60 30.84 -9.87 -0.39
C ALA A 60 29.53 -9.10 -0.60
N THR A 61 28.60 -9.67 -1.38
CA THR A 61 27.26 -9.14 -1.62
C THR A 61 26.22 -9.98 -0.89
N ALA A 62 25.41 -9.31 -0.07
CA ALA A 62 24.19 -9.85 0.51
C ALA A 62 22.97 -9.36 -0.31
N MET A 63 22.04 -10.26 -0.61
CA MET A 63 20.81 -9.98 -1.36
C MET A 63 19.61 -10.56 -0.61
N GLY A 64 18.40 -10.12 -0.97
CA GLY A 64 17.19 -10.66 -0.34
C GLY A 64 16.94 -10.08 1.05
N LEU A 65 17.51 -8.92 1.36
CA LEU A 65 17.48 -8.33 2.70
C LEU A 65 16.15 -7.60 2.95
N THR A 66 15.62 -7.75 4.16
CA THR A 66 14.49 -6.98 4.69
C THR A 66 14.98 -5.68 5.32
N ALA A 67 14.07 -4.76 5.67
CA ALA A 67 14.46 -3.53 6.34
C ALA A 67 15.08 -3.84 7.71
N GLY A 68 16.22 -3.25 8.01
CA GLY A 68 16.98 -3.55 9.22
C GLY A 68 18.46 -3.22 9.11
N ASN A 69 19.16 -3.49 10.21
CA ASN A 69 20.59 -3.29 10.32
C ASN A 69 21.32 -4.63 10.14
N TYR A 70 22.32 -4.63 9.26
CA TYR A 70 23.15 -5.78 8.94
C TYR A 70 24.60 -5.45 9.22
N THR A 71 25.31 -6.37 9.87
CA THR A 71 26.75 -6.26 10.10
C THR A 71 27.45 -7.29 9.23
N CYS A 72 28.32 -6.82 8.34
CA CYS A 72 29.24 -7.68 7.60
C CYS A 72 30.57 -7.75 8.36
N SER A 73 30.96 -8.94 8.77
CA SER A 73 32.31 -9.22 9.27
C SER A 73 33.16 -9.73 8.11
N VAL A 74 34.34 -9.14 7.96
CA VAL A 74 35.33 -9.56 6.97
C VAL A 74 36.57 -10.04 7.69
N THR A 75 37.06 -11.22 7.32
CA THR A 75 38.31 -11.79 7.83
C THR A 75 39.28 -12.03 6.70
N ASP A 76 40.51 -11.56 6.83
CA ASP A 76 41.59 -11.80 5.86
C ASP A 76 42.31 -13.14 6.07
N ALA A 77 43.28 -13.48 5.22
CA ALA A 77 44.00 -14.75 5.30
C ALA A 77 44.84 -14.95 6.58
N ASN A 78 45.24 -13.86 7.23
CA ASN A 78 46.03 -13.89 8.47
C ASN A 78 45.13 -13.85 9.73
N GLY A 79 43.81 -13.84 9.55
CA GLY A 79 42.84 -13.80 10.65
C GLY A 79 42.51 -12.40 11.15
N CYS A 80 42.95 -11.34 10.46
CA CYS A 80 42.55 -9.97 10.77
C CYS A 80 41.09 -9.76 10.45
N THR A 81 40.35 -9.12 11.37
CA THR A 81 38.91 -8.91 11.21
C THR A 81 38.56 -7.42 11.20
N THR A 82 37.57 -7.07 10.40
CA THR A 82 36.91 -5.77 10.43
C THR A 82 35.42 -5.97 10.25
N THR A 83 34.62 -5.00 10.68
CA THR A 83 33.17 -5.05 10.51
C THR A 83 32.65 -3.79 9.84
N ARG A 84 31.56 -3.94 9.10
CA ARG A 84 30.82 -2.82 8.52
C ARG A 84 29.33 -2.96 8.75
N LEU A 85 28.74 -1.91 9.33
CA LEU A 85 27.30 -1.77 9.46
C LEU A 85 26.69 -1.25 8.15
N VAL A 86 25.60 -1.87 7.74
CA VAL A 86 24.74 -1.45 6.64
C VAL A 86 23.29 -1.40 7.12
N THR A 87 22.59 -0.30 6.85
CA THR A 87 21.17 -0.14 7.21
C THR A 87 20.34 -0.17 5.95
N ILE A 88 19.54 -1.21 5.77
CA ILE A 88 18.54 -1.31 4.71
C ILE A 88 17.26 -0.63 5.19
N THR A 89 16.79 0.38 4.47
CA THR A 89 15.55 1.10 4.79
C THR A 89 14.40 0.69 3.86
N GLN A 90 13.19 1.03 4.27
CA GLN A 90 11.96 0.91 3.46
C GLN A 90 11.04 2.11 3.74
N PRO A 91 10.10 2.45 2.83
CA PRO A 91 9.10 3.48 3.11
C PRO A 91 8.09 2.99 4.17
N PRO A 92 7.28 3.90 4.75
CA PRO A 92 6.12 3.53 5.55
C PRO A 92 5.11 2.70 4.73
N ALA A 93 4.27 1.92 5.40
CA ALA A 93 3.19 1.17 4.73
C ALA A 93 2.25 2.12 3.97
N LEU A 94 1.90 1.78 2.73
CA LEU A 94 0.90 2.50 1.96
C LEU A 94 -0.49 2.15 2.51
N VAL A 95 -1.26 3.16 2.91
CA VAL A 95 -2.59 3.02 3.49
C VAL A 95 -3.56 3.91 2.72
N ALA A 96 -4.67 3.33 2.25
CA ALA A 96 -5.79 4.04 1.64
C ALA A 96 -6.95 4.11 2.65
N SER A 97 -7.69 5.21 2.68
CA SER A 97 -8.83 5.40 3.59
C SER A 97 -9.89 6.31 2.99
N VAL A 98 -11.16 6.07 3.32
CA VAL A 98 -12.28 6.89 2.86
C VAL A 98 -12.30 8.20 3.63
N SER A 99 -12.18 9.32 2.94
CA SER A 99 -12.22 10.67 3.52
C SER A 99 -13.58 11.34 3.40
N SER A 100 -14.34 11.00 2.36
CA SER A 100 -15.71 11.45 2.17
C SER A 100 -16.51 10.45 1.35
N GLN A 101 -17.82 10.41 1.59
CA GLN A 101 -18.77 9.56 0.89
C GLN A 101 -20.12 10.26 0.81
N THR A 102 -20.79 10.20 -0.35
CA THR A 102 -22.15 10.67 -0.55
C THR A 102 -23.00 9.55 -1.15
N ASN A 103 -24.10 9.23 -0.48
CA ASN A 103 -25.10 8.27 -0.96
C ASN A 103 -26.11 8.95 -1.88
N ILE A 104 -26.85 8.15 -2.63
CA ILE A 104 -27.84 8.63 -3.61
C ILE A 104 -29.15 8.95 -2.89
N ALA A 105 -29.73 10.11 -3.20
CA ALA A 105 -30.98 10.56 -2.57
C ALA A 105 -32.26 10.01 -3.24
N CYS A 106 -32.20 9.60 -4.51
CA CYS A 106 -33.34 9.09 -5.27
C CYS A 106 -33.05 7.69 -5.83
N TYR A 107 -34.01 6.78 -5.74
CA TYR A 107 -33.86 5.43 -6.28
C TYR A 107 -33.47 5.48 -7.76
N GLY A 108 -32.40 4.75 -8.14
CA GLY A 108 -31.90 4.68 -9.51
C GLY A 108 -31.07 5.89 -9.96
N GLY A 109 -30.80 6.85 -9.07
CA GLY A 109 -29.89 7.96 -9.36
C GLY A 109 -28.43 7.53 -9.45
N SER A 110 -27.59 8.40 -10.00
CA SER A 110 -26.14 8.24 -10.13
C SER A 110 -25.38 9.39 -9.48
N THR A 111 -25.91 9.98 -8.40
CA THR A 111 -25.31 11.14 -7.73
C THR A 111 -24.31 10.75 -6.63
N GLY A 112 -24.01 9.45 -6.48
CA GLY A 112 -23.10 8.96 -5.46
C GLY A 112 -21.67 9.42 -5.72
N SER A 113 -20.89 9.58 -4.64
CA SER A 113 -19.47 9.88 -4.72
C SER A 113 -18.69 9.34 -3.53
N ALA A 114 -17.39 9.13 -3.71
CA ALA A 114 -16.45 8.78 -2.66
C ALA A 114 -15.07 9.36 -2.95
N THR A 115 -14.36 9.77 -1.90
CA THR A 115 -12.98 10.27 -2.00
C THR A 115 -12.05 9.48 -1.11
N ILE A 116 -10.95 9.00 -1.68
CA ILE A 116 -9.89 8.30 -0.96
C ILE A 116 -8.78 9.28 -0.59
N THR A 117 -8.27 9.14 0.62
CA THR A 117 -7.02 9.74 1.09
C THR A 117 -5.98 8.66 1.31
N VAL A 118 -4.72 9.04 1.19
CA VAL A 118 -3.59 8.13 1.21
C VAL A 118 -2.58 8.60 2.24
N SER A 119 -1.96 7.67 2.97
CA SER A 119 -0.82 7.91 3.83
C SER A 119 0.25 6.84 3.64
N GLY A 120 1.51 7.20 3.92
CA GLY A 120 2.66 6.32 3.74
C GLY A 120 2.97 6.00 2.27
N GLY A 121 3.65 4.87 2.03
CA GLY A 121 4.23 4.54 0.73
C GLY A 121 5.25 5.58 0.25
N SER A 122 5.54 5.58 -1.05
CA SER A 122 6.40 6.56 -1.70
C SER A 122 5.57 7.63 -2.41
N PRO A 123 5.90 8.94 -2.29
CA PRO A 123 5.05 10.00 -2.84
C PRO A 123 4.77 9.89 -4.35
N THR A 124 3.65 10.47 -4.76
CA THR A 124 2.97 10.31 -6.06
C THR A 124 2.16 9.02 -6.11
N TYR A 125 0.85 9.19 -6.27
CA TYR A 125 -0.13 8.11 -6.21
C TYR A 125 -1.02 8.14 -7.44
N THR A 126 -1.36 6.96 -7.93
CA THR A 126 -2.37 6.74 -8.95
C THR A 126 -3.54 6.00 -8.34
N TYR A 127 -4.75 6.23 -8.87
CA TYR A 127 -5.98 5.62 -8.40
C TYR A 127 -6.60 4.82 -9.53
N ALA A 128 -7.23 3.71 -9.19
CA ALA A 128 -8.03 2.92 -10.12
C ALA A 128 -9.27 2.43 -9.40
N TRP A 129 -10.44 2.87 -9.86
CA TRP A 129 -11.71 2.47 -9.29
C TRP A 129 -12.36 1.34 -10.08
N SER A 130 -12.88 0.36 -9.36
CA SER A 130 -13.65 -0.76 -9.90
C SER A 130 -15.00 -0.85 -9.18
N PRO A 131 -16.11 -1.15 -9.86
CA PRO A 131 -16.22 -1.44 -11.30
C PRO A 131 -16.14 -0.20 -12.21
N SER A 132 -16.26 1.00 -11.66
CA SER A 132 -16.13 2.28 -12.36
C SER A 132 -15.74 3.38 -11.37
N GLY A 133 -15.40 4.58 -11.86
CA GLY A 133 -15.03 5.74 -11.01
C GLY A 133 -13.77 6.49 -11.45
N GLY A 134 -13.07 5.99 -12.47
CA GLY A 134 -11.93 6.68 -13.10
C GLY A 134 -10.61 6.50 -12.34
N THR A 135 -9.71 7.48 -12.51
CA THR A 135 -8.32 7.44 -12.02
C THR A 135 -7.96 8.58 -11.05
N ALA A 136 -8.95 9.34 -10.60
CA ALA A 136 -8.78 10.38 -9.61
C ALA A 136 -9.02 9.83 -8.18
N ALA A 137 -8.54 10.59 -7.18
CA ALA A 137 -8.80 10.28 -5.77
C ALA A 137 -10.29 10.29 -5.41
N THR A 138 -11.08 11.11 -6.13
CA THR A 138 -12.53 11.17 -6.02
C THR A 138 -13.18 10.47 -7.20
N ALA A 139 -14.06 9.52 -6.91
CA ALA A 139 -15.02 8.98 -7.86
C ALA A 139 -16.39 9.64 -7.62
N ALA A 140 -17.01 10.12 -8.69
CA ALA A 140 -18.33 10.75 -8.67
C ALA A 140 -19.19 10.19 -9.81
N GLY A 141 -20.50 10.42 -9.76
CA GLY A 141 -21.41 9.85 -10.76
C GLY A 141 -21.75 8.38 -10.48
N LEU A 142 -21.60 7.93 -9.22
CA LEU A 142 -21.74 6.53 -8.85
C LEU A 142 -23.21 6.14 -8.61
N THR A 143 -23.59 4.94 -9.03
CA THR A 143 -24.86 4.28 -8.71
C THR A 143 -24.74 3.52 -7.38
N ALA A 144 -25.86 3.02 -6.85
CA ALA A 144 -25.81 2.19 -5.65
C ALA A 144 -25.02 0.91 -5.91
N GLY A 145 -24.09 0.56 -5.02
CA GLY A 145 -23.19 -0.56 -5.20
C GLY A 145 -21.90 -0.44 -4.39
N ASN A 146 -21.06 -1.46 -4.50
CA ASN A 146 -19.75 -1.50 -3.87
C ASN A 146 -18.68 -1.11 -4.89
N TYR A 147 -17.78 -0.22 -4.47
CA TYR A 147 -16.65 0.24 -5.27
C TYR A 147 -15.36 0.01 -4.52
N THR A 148 -14.34 -0.51 -5.22
CA THR A 148 -12.99 -0.68 -4.69
C THR A 148 -12.06 0.29 -5.40
N CYS A 149 -11.38 1.12 -4.63
CA CYS A 149 -10.27 1.94 -5.12
C CYS A 149 -8.96 1.21 -4.83
N THR A 150 -8.16 0.99 -5.87
CA THR A 150 -6.76 0.58 -5.76
C THR A 150 -5.89 1.82 -5.91
N VAL A 151 -5.05 2.07 -4.91
CA VAL A 151 -4.04 3.14 -4.91
C VAL A 151 -2.68 2.50 -5.17
N THR A 152 -1.94 3.03 -6.13
CA THR A 152 -0.57 2.59 -6.45
C THR A 152 0.40 3.75 -6.32
N ASP A 153 1.49 3.55 -5.59
CA ASP A 153 2.54 4.55 -5.42
C ASP A 153 3.59 4.53 -6.56
N THR A 154 4.55 5.46 -6.55
CA THR A 154 5.62 5.54 -7.59
C THR A 154 6.43 4.26 -7.74
N ASN A 155 6.60 3.51 -6.66
CA ASN A 155 7.37 2.27 -6.65
C ASN A 155 6.54 1.04 -7.02
N GLY A 156 5.25 1.22 -7.34
CA GLY A 156 4.34 0.15 -7.70
C GLY A 156 3.73 -0.57 -6.49
N CYS A 157 3.89 -0.03 -5.27
CA CYS A 157 3.26 -0.60 -4.08
C CYS A 157 1.77 -0.27 -4.07
N THR A 158 0.92 -1.22 -3.70
CA THR A 158 -0.54 -1.06 -3.81
C THR A 158 -1.26 -1.16 -2.46
N ALA A 159 -2.30 -0.34 -2.28
CA ALA A 159 -3.28 -0.45 -1.20
C ALA A 159 -4.70 -0.39 -1.77
N THR A 160 -5.65 -1.06 -1.14
CA THR A 160 -7.05 -1.07 -1.59
C THR A 160 -7.99 -0.57 -0.50
N GLN A 161 -9.07 0.09 -0.91
CA GLN A 161 -10.14 0.51 -0.02
C GLN A 161 -11.50 0.34 -0.69
N THR A 162 -12.44 -0.29 0.01
CA THR A 162 -13.82 -0.47 -0.45
C THR A 162 -14.73 0.61 0.12
N VAL A 163 -15.69 1.07 -0.69
CA VAL A 163 -16.79 1.97 -0.32
C VAL A 163 -18.11 1.38 -0.80
N THR A 164 -19.19 1.62 -0.05
CA THR A 164 -20.54 1.17 -0.43
C THR A 164 -21.45 2.38 -0.59
N ILE A 165 -21.88 2.66 -1.82
CA ILE A 165 -22.86 3.70 -2.12
C ILE A 165 -24.27 3.10 -1.97
N THR A 166 -25.12 3.73 -1.16
CA THR A 166 -26.51 3.30 -0.95
C THR A 166 -27.50 4.23 -1.64
N GLN A 167 -28.76 3.78 -1.76
CA GLN A 167 -29.89 4.56 -2.27
C GLN A 167 -31.17 4.16 -1.50
N PRO A 168 -32.22 5.00 -1.48
CA PRO A 168 -33.50 4.61 -0.89
C PRO A 168 -34.19 3.51 -1.71
N PRO A 169 -35.17 2.79 -1.14
CA PRO A 169 -36.02 1.86 -1.88
C PRO A 169 -36.82 2.55 -3.00
N SER A 170 -37.24 1.81 -4.02
CA SER A 170 -38.15 2.33 -5.03
C SER A 170 -39.50 2.68 -4.42
N ILE A 171 -40.16 3.71 -4.95
CA ILE A 171 -41.54 4.03 -4.57
C ILE A 171 -42.46 2.99 -5.21
N SER A 172 -43.40 2.46 -4.43
CA SER A 172 -44.44 1.53 -4.88
C SER A 172 -45.79 1.95 -4.31
N ILE A 173 -46.84 1.93 -5.14
CA ILE A 173 -48.21 2.22 -4.73
C ILE A 173 -48.99 0.91 -4.81
N SER A 174 -49.65 0.51 -3.71
CA SER A 174 -50.50 -0.68 -3.71
C SER A 174 -51.75 -0.48 -4.58
N SER A 175 -52.36 -1.58 -4.99
CA SER A 175 -53.51 -1.58 -5.92
C SER A 175 -54.64 -0.67 -5.44
N SER A 176 -55.10 0.22 -6.32
CA SER A 176 -56.32 1.01 -6.11
C SER A 176 -57.55 0.11 -6.11
N SER A 177 -58.52 0.40 -5.23
CA SER A 177 -59.84 -0.23 -5.28
C SER A 177 -60.86 0.74 -5.86
N GLN A 178 -61.81 0.22 -6.63
CA GLN A 178 -62.94 1.00 -7.12
C GLN A 178 -64.25 0.21 -6.94
N THR A 179 -65.31 0.95 -6.64
CA THR A 179 -66.69 0.46 -6.64
C THR A 179 -67.45 1.29 -7.68
N ASN A 180 -67.99 0.61 -8.70
CA ASN A 180 -68.80 1.28 -9.72
C ASN A 180 -70.16 1.66 -9.16
N ILE A 181 -70.74 2.74 -9.69
CA ILE A 181 -72.13 3.11 -9.40
C ILE A 181 -73.04 2.04 -9.99
N ALA A 182 -74.01 1.57 -9.18
CA ALA A 182 -74.89 0.46 -9.57
C ALA A 182 -75.96 0.84 -10.61
N CYS A 183 -76.31 2.14 -10.71
CA CYS A 183 -77.43 2.64 -11.50
C CYS A 183 -77.13 4.03 -12.09
N PHE A 184 -77.78 4.39 -13.20
CA PHE A 184 -77.71 5.76 -13.75
C PHE A 184 -78.22 6.79 -12.71
N GLY A 185 -77.39 7.77 -12.36
CA GLY A 185 -77.69 8.81 -11.37
C GLY A 185 -77.40 8.43 -9.90
N GLY A 186 -76.82 7.26 -9.62
CA GLY A 186 -76.41 6.88 -8.26
C GLY A 186 -75.17 7.63 -7.78
N SER A 187 -75.01 7.73 -6.45
CA SER A 187 -73.88 8.40 -5.78
C SER A 187 -73.02 7.46 -4.92
N ASN A 188 -73.17 6.14 -5.09
CA ASN A 188 -72.49 5.12 -4.29
C ASN A 188 -71.17 4.61 -4.89
N GLY A 189 -70.67 5.25 -5.94
CA GLY A 189 -69.35 4.95 -6.48
C GLY A 189 -68.25 5.39 -5.53
N SER A 190 -67.16 4.64 -5.48
CA SER A 190 -65.98 5.01 -4.69
C SER A 190 -64.70 4.61 -5.42
N ALA A 191 -63.62 5.35 -5.16
CA ALA A 191 -62.28 5.00 -5.57
C ALA A 191 -61.34 5.27 -4.39
N SER A 192 -60.36 4.39 -4.19
CA SER A 192 -59.27 4.62 -3.24
C SER A 192 -57.95 4.31 -3.91
N VAL A 193 -56.93 5.09 -3.57
CA VAL A 193 -55.54 4.80 -3.94
C VAL A 193 -54.88 4.01 -2.81
N GLY A 194 -54.06 3.03 -3.16
CA GLY A 194 -53.24 2.34 -2.18
C GLY A 194 -52.25 3.28 -1.50
N THR A 195 -51.80 2.92 -0.30
CA THR A 195 -50.77 3.67 0.42
C THR A 195 -49.42 3.50 -0.31
N PRO A 196 -48.74 4.60 -0.69
CA PRO A 196 -47.37 4.55 -1.17
C PRO A 196 -46.42 3.99 -0.11
N THR A 197 -45.42 3.25 -0.56
CA THR A 197 -44.33 2.71 0.25
C THR A 197 -42.99 2.98 -0.46
N GLY A 198 -41.88 3.06 0.27
CA GLY A 198 -40.54 3.31 -0.29
C GLY A 198 -40.20 4.79 -0.54
N GLY A 199 -39.16 5.07 -1.34
CA GLY A 199 -38.66 6.43 -1.54
C GLY A 199 -37.95 7.03 -0.32
N ALA A 200 -37.65 8.33 -0.39
CA ALA A 200 -37.10 9.12 0.70
C ALA A 200 -37.99 10.35 0.94
N GLY A 201 -38.45 10.54 2.18
CA GLY A 201 -39.30 11.69 2.57
C GLY A 201 -40.80 11.37 2.65
N SER A 202 -41.61 12.42 2.81
CA SER A 202 -43.06 12.35 2.94
C SER A 202 -43.79 12.40 1.59
N TYR A 203 -45.00 11.83 1.54
CA TYR A 203 -45.86 11.87 0.35
C TYR A 203 -46.88 13.02 0.44
N THR A 204 -47.11 13.73 -0.67
CA THR A 204 -48.21 14.69 -0.84
C THR A 204 -49.23 14.14 -1.82
N TYR A 205 -50.51 14.19 -1.46
CA TYR A 205 -51.64 13.82 -2.32
C TYR A 205 -52.36 15.10 -2.75
N SER A 206 -52.75 15.20 -4.02
CA SER A 206 -53.49 16.34 -4.60
C SER A 206 -54.76 15.87 -5.28
#